data_AF-A0AAD8AGQ1-F1
#
_entry.id   AF-A0AAD8AGQ1-F1
#
_cell.length_a   1.000
_cell.length_b   1.000
_cell.length_c   1.000
_cell.angle_alpha   90.00
_cell.angle_beta   90.00
_cell.angle_gamma   90.00
#
_symmetry.space_group_name_H-M   'P 1'
#
loop_
_entity.id
_entity.type
_entity.pdbx_description
1 polymer ?
#
loop_
_entity_poly.entity_id
_entity_poly.type
_entity_poly.pdbx_seq_one_letter_code
_entity_poly.pdbx_strand_id
1 'polypeptide(L)'
;MYIDTFKHVVPCPQSMAKTEKIVALFSLSTWACMGLVFIFVSILFWILSKYPAQRNAFTGFNLLAQCFSASWAILLGISIPQIPVSLHTRNLFIVYVWYCFAISTVFQAYFTTYLVEPGYGARIKTLEDVMAAGLKLGSYPVMESLQNVIDLPKLSEFQEDVYVDMSECVSSVMFNRKAFTPAISYFPSYLALASGFHDQSKVVCFLDESILTLPMSAGVPMGYPILHILNVHIRRCVEAGLLENYWSEIKHKINLKVKQTDEESEYVVFSLTHLTPVFMLLVFGYVISTILFLCELVRFIAYRRLSV
;
A
#
# COMPACT_ATOMS: atom_id res chain seq x y z
N MET A 1 -32.65 10.03 -19.91
CA MET A 1 -32.18 11.23 -19.18
C MET A 1 -30.84 10.87 -18.60
N TYR A 2 -29.78 11.59 -18.95
CA TYR A 2 -28.44 11.29 -18.49
C TYR A 2 -28.20 12.03 -17.17
N ILE A 3 -27.80 11.31 -16.14
CA ILE A 3 -27.63 11.83 -14.78
C ILE A 3 -26.14 11.86 -14.48
N ASP A 4 -25.68 13.01 -13.99
CA ASP A 4 -24.30 13.18 -13.53
C ASP A 4 -24.27 13.67 -12.08
N THR A 5 -23.17 13.40 -11.40
CA THR A 5 -22.98 13.76 -10.00
C THR A 5 -21.84 14.76 -9.88
N PHE A 6 -22.14 15.87 -9.22
CA PHE A 6 -21.18 16.88 -8.84
C PHE A 6 -20.52 16.46 -7.53
N LYS A 7 -19.20 16.26 -7.57
CA LYS A 7 -18.41 15.75 -6.44
C LYS A 7 -17.12 16.56 -6.29
N HIS A 8 -16.59 16.58 -5.08
CA HIS A 8 -15.25 17.11 -4.84
C HIS A 8 -14.21 16.13 -5.36
N VAL A 9 -13.41 16.58 -6.33
CA VAL A 9 -12.23 15.90 -6.82
C VAL A 9 -11.09 16.21 -5.86
N VAL A 10 -10.43 15.16 -5.39
CA VAL A 10 -9.29 15.23 -4.48
C VAL A 10 -8.13 14.44 -5.06
N PRO A 11 -6.89 14.77 -4.67
CA PRO A 11 -5.73 13.97 -5.01
C PRO A 11 -5.90 12.54 -4.49
N CYS A 12 -5.60 11.53 -5.32
CA CYS A 12 -5.60 10.14 -4.85
C CYS A 12 -4.54 9.91 -3.77
N PRO A 13 -4.70 8.91 -2.87
CA PRO A 13 -3.71 8.61 -1.85
C PRO A 13 -2.37 8.18 -2.46
N GLN A 14 -1.26 8.61 -1.86
CA GLN A 14 0.07 8.14 -2.26
C GLN A 14 0.28 6.69 -1.86
N SER A 15 0.98 5.91 -2.70
CA SER A 15 1.57 4.67 -2.25
C SER A 15 2.55 4.97 -1.11
N MET A 16 2.37 4.38 0.06
CA MET A 16 3.30 4.60 1.17
C MET A 16 4.71 4.12 0.81
N ALA A 17 5.73 4.81 1.31
CA ALA A 17 7.13 4.42 1.09
C ALA A 17 7.36 2.96 1.52
N LYS A 18 7.70 2.12 0.55
CA LYS A 18 7.77 0.65 0.68
C LYS A 18 8.82 0.15 1.68
N THR A 19 9.76 1.00 2.10
CA THR A 19 10.92 0.61 2.93
C THR A 19 10.67 0.68 4.44
N GLU A 20 9.69 1.44 4.91
CA GLU A 20 9.47 1.64 6.36
C GLU A 20 8.71 0.51 7.07
N LYS A 21 8.17 -0.48 6.34
CA LYS A 21 7.18 -1.41 6.92
C LYS A 21 7.54 -2.88 6.99
N ILE A 22 8.75 -3.33 6.67
CA ILE A 22 9.08 -4.76 6.85
C ILE A 22 8.97 -5.17 8.34
N VAL A 23 9.43 -4.32 9.26
CA VAL A 23 9.28 -4.57 10.71
C VAL A 23 7.84 -4.30 11.19
N ALA A 24 7.11 -3.44 10.49
CA ALA A 24 5.70 -3.13 10.77
C ALA A 24 4.70 -4.14 10.16
N LEU A 25 5.16 -5.16 9.42
CA LEU A 25 4.31 -6.24 8.90
C LEU A 25 3.57 -6.95 10.03
N PHE A 26 4.24 -7.11 11.17
CA PHE A 26 3.67 -7.68 12.37
C PHE A 26 3.64 -6.65 13.50
N SER A 27 2.58 -6.69 14.29
CA SER A 27 2.48 -5.90 15.52
C SER A 27 3.67 -6.19 16.46
N LEU A 28 4.02 -5.22 17.30
CA LEU A 28 5.06 -5.41 18.31
C LEU A 28 4.75 -6.60 19.23
N SER A 29 3.47 -6.81 19.54
CA SER A 29 2.98 -7.95 20.34
C SER A 29 3.32 -9.30 19.68
N THR A 30 3.05 -9.45 18.38
CA THR A 30 3.36 -10.69 17.64
C THR A 30 4.86 -10.99 17.58
N TRP A 31 5.69 -9.96 17.38
CA TRP A 31 7.16 -10.13 17.45
C TRP A 31 7.61 -10.59 18.83
N ALA A 32 7.07 -9.98 19.89
CA ALA A 32 7.37 -10.37 21.27
C ALA A 32 6.95 -11.82 21.54
N CYS A 33 5.75 -12.24 21.10
CA CYS A 33 5.29 -13.62 21.23
C CYS A 33 6.20 -14.61 20.49
N MET A 34 6.62 -14.31 19.26
CA MET A 34 7.56 -15.15 18.50
C MET A 34 8.91 -15.29 19.24
N GLY A 35 9.43 -14.18 19.78
CA GLY A 35 10.65 -14.20 20.60
C GLY A 35 10.49 -15.03 21.87
N LEU A 36 9.35 -14.93 22.55
CA LEU A 36 9.05 -15.73 23.74
C LEU A 36 8.96 -17.23 23.43
N VAL A 37 8.29 -17.62 22.34
CA VAL A 37 8.22 -19.02 21.90
C VAL A 37 9.61 -19.55 21.58
N PHE A 38 10.44 -18.77 20.89
CA PHE A 38 11.82 -19.13 20.58
C PHE A 38 12.67 -19.38 21.84
N ILE A 39 12.59 -18.50 22.85
CA ILE A 39 13.29 -18.65 24.12
C ILE A 39 12.78 -19.89 24.87
N PHE A 40 11.45 -20.04 24.97
CA PHE A 40 10.82 -21.14 25.67
C PHE A 40 11.21 -22.51 25.09
N VAL A 41 11.14 -22.67 23.77
CA VAL A 41 11.54 -23.91 23.08
C VAL A 41 13.02 -24.21 23.26
N SER A 42 13.88 -23.19 23.21
CA SER A 42 15.33 -23.36 23.43
C SER A 42 15.65 -23.85 24.85
N ILE A 43 14.94 -23.31 25.85
CA ILE A 43 15.06 -23.75 27.25
C ILE A 43 14.51 -25.18 27.41
N LEU A 44 13.38 -25.51 26.78
CA LEU A 44 12.84 -26.87 26.82
C LEU A 44 13.82 -27.89 26.22
N PHE A 45 14.41 -27.60 25.05
CA PHE A 45 15.43 -28.47 24.48
C PHE A 45 16.64 -28.65 25.42
N TRP A 46 17.05 -27.60 26.11
CA TRP A 46 18.14 -27.67 27.09
C TRP A 46 17.78 -28.48 28.35
N ILE A 47 16.54 -28.35 28.85
CA ILE A 47 16.08 -29.15 29.99
C ILE A 47 16.00 -30.64 29.58
N LEU A 48 15.45 -30.92 28.40
CA LEU A 48 15.33 -32.29 27.89
C LEU A 48 16.71 -32.92 27.67
N SER A 49 17.69 -32.17 27.16
CA SER A 49 19.05 -32.70 26.94
C SER A 49 19.77 -33.07 28.25
N LYS A 50 19.40 -32.48 29.38
CA LYS A 50 19.96 -32.80 30.70
C LYS A 50 19.39 -34.06 31.35
N TYR A 51 18.32 -34.65 30.81
CA TYR A 51 17.79 -35.90 31.38
C TYR A 51 18.80 -37.05 31.21
N PRO A 52 19.04 -37.86 32.27
CA PRO A 52 20.11 -38.86 32.29
C PRO A 52 19.97 -39.93 31.21
N ALA A 53 18.74 -40.23 30.75
CA ALA A 53 18.47 -41.16 29.66
C ALA A 53 18.92 -40.64 28.27
N GLN A 54 19.19 -39.34 28.11
CA GLN A 54 19.51 -38.69 26.82
C GLN A 54 20.95 -38.17 26.74
N ARG A 55 21.66 -38.09 27.87
CA ARG A 55 23.00 -37.52 28.01
C ARG A 55 24.07 -38.19 27.11
N ASN A 56 23.87 -39.47 26.78
CA ASN A 56 24.80 -40.24 25.94
C ASN A 56 24.45 -40.26 24.45
N ALA A 57 23.24 -39.85 24.07
CA ALA A 57 22.74 -39.93 22.69
C ALA A 57 22.84 -38.60 21.92
N PHE A 58 23.01 -37.46 22.63
CA PHE A 58 22.86 -36.14 22.04
C PHE A 58 23.86 -35.12 22.62
N THR A 59 25.12 -35.20 22.21
CA THR A 59 26.20 -34.36 22.74
C THR A 59 26.15 -32.91 22.26
N GLY A 60 25.44 -32.64 21.14
CA GLY A 60 25.34 -31.31 20.53
C GLY A 60 24.42 -30.30 21.23
N PHE A 61 23.71 -30.68 22.30
CA PHE A 61 22.76 -29.82 23.03
C PHE A 61 23.10 -29.66 24.52
N ASN A 62 24.34 -29.94 24.90
CA ASN A 62 24.79 -29.82 26.29
C ASN A 62 24.90 -28.36 26.73
N LEU A 63 25.25 -27.47 25.79
CA LEU A 63 25.38 -26.05 26.05
C LEU A 63 24.10 -25.32 25.66
N LEU A 64 23.62 -24.41 26.52
CA LEU A 64 22.43 -23.60 26.26
C LEU A 64 22.54 -22.83 24.93
N ALA A 65 23.74 -22.32 24.60
CA ALA A 65 24.00 -21.62 23.34
C ALA A 65 23.80 -22.51 22.10
N GLN A 66 24.11 -23.81 22.20
CA GLN A 66 23.89 -24.76 21.10
C GLN A 66 22.39 -24.97 20.88
N CYS A 67 21.59 -25.08 21.95
CA CYS A 67 20.14 -25.16 21.87
C CYS A 67 19.53 -23.93 21.20
N PHE A 68 19.98 -22.72 21.59
CA PHE A 68 19.57 -21.48 20.94
C PHE A 68 19.94 -21.45 19.45
N SER A 69 21.15 -21.87 19.09
CA SER A 69 21.58 -21.92 17.69
C SER A 69 20.77 -22.92 16.86
N ALA A 70 20.43 -24.07 17.44
CA ALA A 70 19.63 -25.10 16.77
C ALA A 70 18.18 -24.65 16.59
N SER A 71 17.55 -24.08 17.62
CA SER A 71 16.21 -23.47 17.51
C SER A 71 16.20 -22.36 16.45
N TRP A 72 17.27 -21.56 16.39
CA TRP A 72 17.38 -20.46 15.41
C TRP A 72 17.51 -21.00 13.98
N ALA A 73 18.31 -22.05 13.78
CA ALA A 73 18.42 -22.72 12.49
C ALA A 73 17.06 -23.26 12.02
N ILE A 74 16.30 -23.92 12.89
CA ILE A 74 14.96 -24.43 12.56
C ILE A 74 13.99 -23.29 12.21
N LEU A 75 14.03 -22.18 12.96
CA LEU A 75 13.23 -21.00 12.68
C LEU A 75 13.54 -20.39 11.31
N LEU A 76 14.81 -20.42 10.88
CA LEU A 76 15.26 -19.97 9.56
C LEU A 76 15.02 -21.02 8.45
N GLY A 77 14.47 -22.19 8.77
CA GLY A 77 14.27 -23.27 7.79
C GLY A 77 15.55 -24.02 7.42
N ILE A 78 16.61 -23.90 8.22
CA ILE A 78 17.90 -24.58 8.02
C ILE A 78 17.90 -25.92 8.78
N SER A 79 18.45 -26.96 8.15
CA SER A 79 18.56 -28.29 8.76
C SER A 79 19.56 -28.30 9.93
N ILE A 80 19.20 -28.98 11.02
CA ILE A 80 20.09 -29.19 12.16
C ILE A 80 21.03 -30.38 11.93
N PRO A 81 22.29 -30.31 12.40
CA PRO A 81 23.30 -31.34 12.14
C PRO A 81 23.07 -32.64 12.91
N GLN A 82 22.28 -32.64 14.00
CA GLN A 82 21.96 -33.83 14.79
C GLN A 82 20.45 -33.91 15.04
N ILE A 83 19.86 -35.08 14.82
CA ILE A 83 18.41 -35.30 14.92
C ILE A 83 18.05 -35.86 16.31
N PRO A 84 17.07 -35.28 17.02
CA PRO A 84 16.69 -35.73 18.36
C PRO A 84 16.25 -37.20 18.37
N VAL A 85 16.91 -38.01 19.21
CA VAL A 85 16.75 -39.48 19.22
C VAL A 85 15.58 -39.94 20.10
N SER A 86 15.25 -39.22 21.18
CA SER A 86 14.19 -39.63 22.10
C SER A 86 12.78 -39.28 21.58
N LEU A 87 11.77 -40.05 21.98
CA LEU A 87 10.37 -39.78 21.63
C LEU A 87 9.90 -38.39 22.06
N HIS A 88 10.23 -37.97 23.28
CA HIS A 88 9.82 -36.66 23.82
C HIS A 88 10.48 -35.50 23.06
N THR A 89 11.78 -35.57 22.81
CA THR A 89 12.51 -34.55 22.03
C THR A 89 12.06 -34.52 20.57
N ARG A 90 11.73 -35.68 19.99
CA ARG A 90 11.26 -35.78 18.61
C ARG A 90 9.88 -35.17 18.44
N ASN A 91 8.96 -35.42 19.37
CA ASN A 91 7.64 -34.80 19.36
C ASN A 91 7.73 -33.28 19.49
N LEU A 92 8.54 -32.78 20.43
CA LEU A 92 8.79 -31.34 20.59
C LEU A 92 9.38 -30.72 19.32
N PHE A 93 10.36 -31.40 18.72
CA PHE A 93 10.99 -30.95 17.47
C PHE A 93 9.99 -30.88 16.31
N ILE A 94 9.15 -31.91 16.11
CA ILE A 94 8.14 -31.91 15.03
C ILE A 94 7.14 -30.76 15.22
N VAL A 95 6.64 -30.57 16.44
CA VAL A 95 5.70 -29.46 16.74
C VAL A 95 6.35 -28.11 16.48
N TYR A 96 7.62 -27.94 16.86
CA TYR A 96 8.34 -26.70 16.60
C TYR A 96 8.60 -26.47 15.11
N VAL A 97 8.96 -27.51 14.36
CA VAL A 97 9.13 -27.44 12.90
C VAL A 97 7.82 -27.02 12.23
N TRP A 98 6.67 -27.59 12.63
CA TRP A 98 5.36 -27.18 12.10
C TRP A 98 5.03 -25.72 12.43
N TYR A 99 5.33 -25.29 13.66
CA TYR A 99 5.18 -23.88 14.04
C TYR A 99 6.06 -22.96 13.17
N CYS A 100 7.34 -23.27 13.02
CA CYS A 100 8.27 -22.47 12.20
C CYS A 100 7.86 -22.44 10.73
N PHE A 101 7.38 -23.57 10.19
CA PHE A 101 6.85 -23.65 8.84
C PHE A 101 5.61 -22.76 8.65
N ALA A 102 4.64 -22.83 9.58
CA ALA A 102 3.45 -22.01 9.53
C ALA A 102 3.79 -20.51 9.60
N ILE A 103 4.64 -20.11 10.55
CA ILE A 103 5.07 -18.72 10.72
C ILE A 103 5.83 -18.21 9.48
N SER A 104 6.74 -19.01 8.92
CA SER A 104 7.48 -18.65 7.71
C SER A 104 6.54 -18.46 6.51
N THR A 105 5.56 -19.34 6.37
CA THR A 105 4.55 -19.26 5.30
C THR A 105 3.70 -17.99 5.45
N VAL A 106 3.24 -17.68 6.67
CA VAL A 106 2.47 -16.46 6.95
C VAL A 106 3.32 -15.21 6.66
N PHE A 107 4.57 -15.18 7.11
CA PHE A 107 5.48 -14.06 6.83
C PHE A 107 5.70 -13.88 5.32
N GLN A 108 5.97 -14.96 4.60
CA GLN A 108 6.15 -14.92 3.13
C GLN A 108 4.88 -14.45 2.41
N ALA A 109 3.70 -14.89 2.84
CA ALA A 109 2.43 -14.45 2.27
C ALA A 109 2.22 -12.94 2.45
N TYR A 110 2.34 -12.43 3.67
CA TYR A 110 2.20 -11.00 3.94
C TYR A 110 3.27 -10.14 3.25
N PHE A 111 4.52 -10.61 3.25
CA PHE A 111 5.61 -9.95 2.55
C PHE A 111 5.33 -9.85 1.04
N THR A 112 4.83 -10.93 0.43
CA THR A 112 4.46 -10.95 -0.98
C THR A 112 3.30 -10.00 -1.27
N THR A 113 2.24 -10.01 -0.45
CA THR A 113 1.13 -9.07 -0.59
C THR A 113 1.59 -7.62 -0.51
N TYR A 114 2.47 -7.28 0.43
CA TYR A 114 2.99 -5.92 0.57
C TYR A 114 3.87 -5.48 -0.60
N LEU A 115 4.58 -6.43 -1.22
CA LEU A 115 5.39 -6.17 -2.40
C LEU A 115 4.55 -5.94 -3.65
N VAL A 116 3.47 -6.70 -3.81
CA VAL A 116 2.55 -6.60 -4.95
C VAL A 116 1.65 -5.38 -4.81
N GLU A 117 1.04 -5.20 -3.63
CA GLU A 117 0.15 -4.08 -3.32
C GLU A 117 0.80 -3.21 -2.23
N PRO A 118 1.55 -2.16 -2.60
CA PRO A 118 2.00 -1.19 -1.61
C PRO A 118 0.76 -0.56 -0.99
N GLY A 119 0.55 -0.79 0.31
CA GLY A 119 -0.57 -0.17 1.02
C GLY A 119 -0.62 1.33 0.74
N TYR A 120 -1.78 1.81 0.32
CA TYR A 120 -2.01 3.24 0.05
C TYR A 120 -2.14 3.99 1.37
N GLY A 121 -1.72 5.27 1.37
CA GLY A 121 -1.97 6.18 2.49
C GLY A 121 -3.46 6.34 2.78
N ALA A 122 -3.79 7.00 3.89
CA ALA A 122 -5.17 7.29 4.23
C ALA A 122 -5.86 8.03 3.08
N ARG A 123 -7.00 7.50 2.61
CA ARG A 123 -7.82 8.15 1.59
C ARG A 123 -8.55 9.33 2.22
N ILE A 124 -8.54 10.46 1.51
CA ILE A 124 -9.32 11.65 1.87
C ILE A 124 -10.78 11.37 1.51
N LYS A 125 -11.65 11.29 2.52
CA LYS A 125 -13.06 10.90 2.35
C LYS A 125 -14.02 12.04 2.64
N THR A 126 -13.67 12.89 3.60
CA THR A 126 -14.51 14.01 4.06
C THR A 126 -13.82 15.34 3.81
N LEU A 127 -14.60 16.42 3.91
CA LEU A 127 -14.07 17.78 3.84
C LEU A 127 -13.18 18.12 5.07
N GLU A 128 -13.39 17.44 6.19
CA GLU A 128 -12.52 17.54 7.38
C GLU A 128 -11.13 16.97 7.12
N ASP A 129 -11.05 15.84 6.40
CA ASP A 129 -9.78 15.27 5.96
C ASP A 129 -9.04 16.23 5.02
N VAL A 130 -9.77 16.97 4.17
CA VAL A 130 -9.22 17.98 3.25
C VAL A 130 -8.60 19.14 4.04
N MET A 131 -9.29 19.63 5.08
CA MET A 131 -8.74 20.65 5.98
C MET A 131 -7.50 20.15 6.72
N ALA A 132 -7.54 18.93 7.26
CA ALA A 132 -6.42 18.32 7.96
C ALA A 132 -5.21 18.10 7.03
N ALA A 133 -5.45 17.82 5.75
CA ALA A 133 -4.42 17.71 4.72
C ALA A 133 -3.87 19.06 4.23
N GLY A 134 -4.49 20.19 4.62
CA GLY A 134 -4.08 21.54 4.22
C GLY A 134 -4.27 21.81 2.73
N LEU A 135 -5.25 21.16 2.10
CA LEU A 135 -5.55 21.36 0.68
C LEU A 135 -6.30 22.68 0.45
N LYS A 136 -5.95 23.36 -0.64
CA LYS A 136 -6.60 24.60 -1.07
C LYS A 136 -7.77 24.33 -2.00
N LEU A 137 -8.73 25.24 -2.05
CA LEU A 137 -9.84 25.16 -2.99
C LEU A 137 -9.41 25.68 -4.36
N GLY A 138 -9.51 24.85 -5.38
CA GLY A 138 -9.31 25.25 -6.77
C GLY A 138 -10.51 26.04 -7.28
N SER A 139 -10.31 27.33 -7.54
CA SER A 139 -11.35 28.25 -8.00
C SER A 139 -11.17 28.60 -9.48
N TYR A 140 -12.26 28.69 -10.24
CA TYR A 140 -12.29 29.10 -11.65
C TYR A 140 -13.62 29.82 -11.93
N PRO A 141 -13.72 30.66 -12.99
CA PRO A 141 -14.85 31.60 -13.14
C PRO A 141 -16.26 30.98 -13.10
N VAL A 142 -16.41 29.78 -13.67
CA VAL A 142 -17.68 29.03 -13.63
C VAL A 142 -17.98 28.48 -12.24
N MET A 143 -16.96 28.10 -11.47
CA MET A 143 -17.09 27.66 -10.08
C MET A 143 -17.56 28.80 -9.18
N GLU A 144 -16.96 29.98 -9.31
CA GLU A 144 -17.31 31.17 -8.52
C GLU A 144 -18.79 31.53 -8.72
N SER A 145 -19.25 31.48 -9.97
CA SER A 145 -20.67 31.67 -10.31
C SER A 145 -21.57 30.62 -9.66
N LEU A 146 -21.11 29.36 -9.61
CA LEU A 146 -21.87 28.24 -9.05
C LEU A 146 -21.93 28.30 -7.51
N GLN A 147 -20.85 28.69 -6.85
CA GLN A 147 -20.79 28.87 -5.40
C GLN A 147 -21.80 29.91 -4.92
N ASN A 148 -21.91 31.02 -5.64
CA ASN A 148 -22.89 32.09 -5.36
C ASN A 148 -24.35 31.62 -5.51
N VAL A 149 -24.60 30.57 -6.30
CA VAL A 149 -25.95 30.04 -6.57
C VAL A 149 -26.31 28.89 -5.63
N ILE A 150 -25.34 28.02 -5.32
CA ILE A 150 -25.58 26.79 -4.55
C ILE A 150 -25.41 27.01 -3.04
N ASP A 151 -24.87 28.17 -2.62
CA ASP A 151 -24.56 28.52 -1.22
C ASP A 151 -23.92 27.32 -0.51
N LEU A 152 -22.64 27.08 -0.84
CA LEU A 152 -21.83 26.01 -0.25
C LEU A 152 -21.06 26.59 0.95
N PRO A 153 -21.68 26.73 2.14
CA PRO A 153 -21.14 27.51 3.26
C PRO A 153 -19.81 26.95 3.78
N LYS A 154 -19.54 25.67 3.56
CA LYS A 154 -18.30 25.03 4.03
C LYS A 154 -17.08 25.30 3.15
N LEU A 155 -17.25 25.86 1.95
CA LEU A 155 -16.14 26.09 1.02
C LEU A 155 -15.45 27.44 1.20
N SER A 156 -16.14 28.42 1.80
CA SER A 156 -15.59 29.75 2.09
C SER A 156 -14.51 29.75 3.18
N GLU A 157 -14.39 28.66 3.94
CA GLU A 157 -13.35 28.47 4.95
C GLU A 157 -11.98 28.11 4.34
N PHE A 158 -11.95 27.71 3.07
CA PHE A 158 -10.72 27.28 2.39
C PHE A 158 -10.01 28.44 1.69
N GLN A 159 -8.68 28.43 1.74
CA GLN A 159 -7.89 29.32 0.90
C GLN A 159 -8.04 28.92 -0.57
N GLU A 160 -8.31 29.89 -1.43
CA GLU A 160 -8.45 29.67 -2.87
C GLU A 160 -7.11 29.71 -3.61
N ASP A 161 -6.95 28.81 -4.57
CA ASP A 161 -5.98 28.90 -5.66
C ASP A 161 -6.77 29.08 -6.97
N VAL A 162 -6.52 30.19 -7.67
CA VAL A 162 -7.28 30.57 -8.87
C VAL A 162 -6.64 29.98 -10.12
N TYR A 163 -7.47 29.36 -10.97
CA TYR A 163 -7.09 28.76 -12.24
C TYR A 163 -7.84 29.41 -13.41
N VAL A 164 -7.26 29.31 -14.61
CA VAL A 164 -7.86 29.93 -15.81
C VAL A 164 -9.11 29.18 -16.24
N ASP A 165 -9.05 27.84 -16.22
CA ASP A 165 -10.16 26.98 -16.63
C ASP A 165 -10.28 25.71 -15.78
N MET A 166 -11.41 25.01 -15.99
CA MET A 166 -11.73 23.77 -15.27
C MET A 166 -10.71 22.66 -15.57
N SER A 167 -10.20 22.58 -16.81
CA SER A 167 -9.22 21.56 -17.21
C SER A 167 -7.89 21.72 -16.47
N GLU A 168 -7.37 22.93 -16.39
CA GLU A 168 -6.14 23.27 -15.68
C GLU A 168 -6.31 23.02 -14.18
N CYS A 169 -7.44 23.43 -13.60
CA CYS A 169 -7.75 23.18 -12.20
C CYS A 169 -7.77 21.67 -11.87
N VAL A 170 -8.56 20.89 -12.61
CA VAL A 170 -8.67 19.43 -12.38
C VAL A 170 -7.34 18.73 -12.66
N SER A 171 -6.60 19.13 -13.68
CA SER A 171 -5.24 18.65 -13.96
C SER A 171 -4.29 18.93 -12.79
N SER A 172 -4.32 20.14 -12.25
CA SER A 172 -3.51 20.51 -11.08
C SER A 172 -3.88 19.70 -9.83
N VAL A 173 -5.16 19.43 -9.59
CA VAL A 173 -5.60 18.55 -8.48
C VAL A 173 -5.03 17.13 -8.65
N MET A 174 -5.08 16.59 -9.86
CA MET A 174 -4.56 15.25 -10.16
C MET A 174 -3.03 15.16 -10.02
N PHE A 175 -2.28 16.14 -10.53
CA PHE A 175 -0.82 16.04 -10.68
C PHE A 175 -0.02 16.87 -9.67
N ASN A 176 -0.45 18.10 -9.34
CA ASN A 176 0.23 18.96 -8.37
C ASN A 176 -0.18 18.68 -6.92
N ARG A 177 -1.38 18.10 -6.71
CA ARG A 177 -1.85 17.51 -5.45
C ARG A 177 -1.91 18.46 -4.24
N LYS A 178 -2.03 19.75 -4.48
CA LYS A 178 -2.11 20.80 -3.44
C LYS A 178 -3.50 21.41 -3.29
N ALA A 179 -4.42 21.03 -4.16
CA ALA A 179 -5.76 21.57 -4.20
C ALA A 179 -6.80 20.47 -4.32
N PHE A 180 -8.04 20.82 -4.05
CA PHE A 180 -9.24 20.04 -4.37
C PHE A 180 -10.22 20.96 -5.11
N THR A 181 -11.07 20.41 -5.97
CA THR A 181 -12.11 21.22 -6.63
C THR A 181 -13.39 20.42 -6.77
N PRO A 182 -14.57 21.02 -6.56
CA PRO A 182 -15.80 20.48 -7.11
C PRO A 182 -15.71 20.33 -8.64
N ALA A 183 -16.18 19.20 -9.16
CA ALA A 183 -16.33 18.98 -10.59
C ALA A 183 -17.45 17.97 -10.86
N ILE A 184 -17.90 17.97 -12.12
CA ILE A 184 -18.81 16.95 -12.63
C ILE A 184 -17.99 15.65 -12.79
N SER A 185 -18.46 14.54 -12.23
CA SER A 185 -17.66 13.31 -12.07
C SER A 185 -17.08 12.77 -13.38
N TYR A 186 -17.77 12.94 -14.51
CA TYR A 186 -17.26 12.50 -15.82
C TYR A 186 -16.07 13.30 -16.34
N PHE A 187 -15.95 14.58 -15.98
CA PHE A 187 -14.92 15.45 -16.56
C PHE A 187 -13.49 15.07 -16.12
N PRO A 188 -13.19 14.85 -14.83
CA PRO A 188 -11.89 14.32 -14.40
C PRO A 188 -11.56 12.96 -15.02
N SER A 189 -12.55 12.06 -15.12
CA SER A 189 -12.42 10.76 -15.78
C SER A 189 -12.02 10.87 -17.25
N TYR A 190 -12.63 11.81 -17.98
CA TYR A 190 -12.26 12.12 -19.36
C TYR A 190 -10.84 12.70 -19.45
N LEU A 191 -10.49 13.62 -18.55
CA LEU A 191 -9.18 14.27 -18.55
C LEU A 191 -8.05 13.27 -18.22
N ALA A 192 -8.29 12.32 -17.32
CA ALA A 192 -7.37 11.23 -17.02
C ALA A 192 -7.13 10.33 -18.25
N LEU A 193 -8.19 9.95 -18.98
CA LEU A 193 -8.07 9.22 -20.25
C LEU A 193 -7.28 10.00 -21.29
N ALA A 194 -7.59 11.29 -21.45
CA ALA A 194 -6.89 12.17 -22.39
C ALA A 194 -5.41 12.35 -22.05
N SER A 195 -5.06 12.22 -20.76
CA SER A 195 -3.68 12.27 -20.25
C SER A 195 -2.94 10.93 -20.33
N GLY A 196 -3.61 9.86 -20.79
CA GLY A 196 -3.00 8.55 -21.04
C GLY A 196 -3.14 7.52 -19.93
N PHE A 197 -3.99 7.80 -18.94
CA PHE A 197 -4.34 6.85 -17.88
C PHE A 197 -5.60 6.07 -18.28
N HIS A 198 -5.45 4.76 -18.49
CA HIS A 198 -6.54 3.83 -18.77
C HIS A 198 -7.28 3.46 -17.49
N ASP A 199 -6.55 3.25 -16.39
CA ASP A 199 -7.12 3.11 -15.06
C ASP A 199 -7.26 4.46 -14.36
N GLN A 200 -8.41 5.09 -14.59
CA GLN A 200 -8.75 6.40 -14.03
C GLN A 200 -8.77 6.38 -12.50
N SER A 201 -9.02 5.22 -11.87
CA SER A 201 -9.14 5.10 -10.41
C SER A 201 -7.83 5.38 -9.66
N LYS A 202 -6.69 5.29 -10.37
CA LYS A 202 -5.37 5.61 -9.83
C LYS A 202 -5.11 7.11 -9.69
N VAL A 203 -5.78 7.94 -10.50
CA VAL A 203 -5.47 9.37 -10.64
C VAL A 203 -6.65 10.26 -10.24
N VAL A 204 -7.87 9.77 -10.42
CA VAL A 204 -9.11 10.48 -10.11
C VAL A 204 -9.72 9.90 -8.85
N CYS A 205 -9.71 10.68 -7.77
CA CYS A 205 -10.35 10.33 -6.52
C CYS A 205 -11.39 11.39 -6.14
N PHE A 206 -12.47 10.92 -5.54
CA PHE A 206 -13.56 11.79 -5.06
C PHE A 206 -13.73 11.61 -3.55
N LEU A 207 -14.25 12.65 -2.91
CA LEU A 207 -14.85 12.52 -1.58
C LEU A 207 -16.07 11.59 -1.64
N ASP A 208 -16.39 10.96 -0.51
CA ASP A 208 -17.52 10.03 -0.43
C ASP A 208 -18.86 10.79 -0.44
N GLU A 209 -18.89 12.02 0.07
CA GLU A 209 -20.05 12.92 0.01
C GLU A 209 -20.18 13.56 -1.37
N SER A 210 -21.33 13.37 -2.02
CA SER A 210 -21.69 14.08 -3.25
C SER A 210 -22.34 15.42 -2.94
N ILE A 211 -22.03 16.44 -3.73
CA ILE A 211 -22.60 17.77 -3.57
C ILE A 211 -24.03 17.78 -4.10
N LEU A 212 -24.20 17.36 -5.35
CA LEU A 212 -25.49 17.39 -6.03
C LEU A 212 -25.52 16.36 -7.16
N THR A 213 -26.69 15.76 -7.40
CA THR A 213 -26.93 14.93 -8.58
C THR A 213 -27.83 15.70 -9.53
N LEU A 214 -27.32 15.98 -10.73
CA LEU A 214 -28.02 16.80 -11.71
C LEU A 214 -28.25 16.03 -13.01
N PRO A 215 -29.46 16.12 -13.60
CA PRO A 215 -29.66 15.68 -14.96
C PRO A 215 -29.00 16.66 -15.93
N MET A 216 -28.18 16.12 -16.82
CA MET A 216 -27.62 16.90 -17.93
C MET A 216 -28.75 17.21 -18.91
N SER A 217 -28.97 18.50 -19.17
CA SER A 217 -30.04 18.98 -20.06
C SER A 217 -29.54 20.08 -20.98
N ALA A 218 -30.14 20.18 -22.17
CA ALA A 218 -29.85 21.26 -23.10
C ALA A 218 -30.79 22.44 -22.81
N GLY A 219 -30.21 23.59 -22.47
CA GLY A 219 -30.97 24.83 -22.29
C GLY A 219 -31.37 25.43 -23.63
N VAL A 220 -32.61 25.90 -23.74
CA VAL A 220 -33.10 26.70 -24.87
C VAL A 220 -33.75 27.99 -24.36
N PRO A 221 -33.81 29.06 -25.16
CA PRO A 221 -34.52 30.28 -24.78
C PRO A 221 -35.98 30.00 -24.44
N MET A 222 -36.54 30.79 -23.52
CA MET A 222 -37.93 30.67 -23.12
C MET A 222 -38.85 30.90 -24.32
N GLY A 223 -39.86 30.03 -24.50
CA GLY A 223 -40.80 30.10 -25.61
C GLY A 223 -40.33 29.45 -26.91
N TYR A 224 -39.25 28.65 -26.89
CA TYR A 224 -38.74 27.98 -28.08
C TYR A 224 -39.78 27.01 -28.70
N PRO A 225 -40.33 27.28 -29.91
CA PRO A 225 -41.50 26.57 -30.43
C PRO A 225 -41.28 25.06 -30.65
N ILE A 226 -40.04 24.66 -30.92
CA ILE A 226 -39.70 23.28 -31.26
C ILE A 226 -39.15 22.48 -30.07
N LEU A 227 -39.20 23.00 -28.85
CA LEU A 227 -38.71 22.31 -27.65
C LEU A 227 -39.33 20.90 -27.50
N HIS A 228 -40.62 20.77 -27.79
CA HIS A 228 -41.31 19.48 -27.70
C HIS A 228 -40.75 18.45 -28.71
N ILE A 229 -40.46 18.89 -29.94
CA ILE A 229 -39.87 18.06 -30.99
C ILE A 229 -38.46 17.63 -30.56
N LEU A 230 -37.66 18.58 -30.07
CA LEU A 230 -36.31 18.33 -29.60
C LEU A 230 -36.29 17.29 -28.46
N ASN A 231 -37.17 17.42 -27.48
CA ASN A 231 -37.28 16.48 -26.36
C ASN A 231 -37.63 15.05 -26.83
N VAL A 232 -38.54 14.91 -27.81
CA VAL A 232 -38.88 13.60 -28.39
C VAL A 232 -37.67 12.97 -29.08
N HIS A 233 -36.90 13.74 -29.86
CA HIS A 233 -35.71 13.23 -30.52
C HIS A 233 -34.59 12.89 -29.54
N ILE A 234 -34.29 13.75 -28.57
CA ILE A 234 -33.29 13.48 -27.53
C ILE A 234 -33.65 12.20 -26.79
N ARG A 235 -34.92 12.03 -26.42
CA ARG A 235 -35.39 10.83 -25.74
C ARG A 235 -35.19 9.58 -26.60
N ARG A 236 -35.57 9.62 -27.88
CA ARG A 236 -35.35 8.50 -28.82
C ARG A 236 -33.87 8.18 -29.00
N CYS A 237 -33.00 9.19 -29.08
CA CYS A 237 -31.55 8.98 -29.20
C CYS A 237 -30.97 8.28 -27.96
N VAL A 238 -31.41 8.68 -26.76
CA VAL A 238 -30.98 8.04 -25.51
C VAL A 238 -31.56 6.63 -25.38
N GLU A 239 -32.87 6.44 -25.64
CA GLU A 239 -33.52 5.12 -25.57
C GLU A 239 -32.96 4.12 -26.60
N ALA A 240 -32.49 4.60 -27.76
CA ALA A 240 -31.85 3.78 -28.77
C ALA A 240 -30.35 3.52 -28.51
N GLY A 241 -29.78 4.05 -27.41
CA GLY A 241 -28.38 3.81 -27.04
C GLY A 241 -27.34 4.62 -27.83
N LEU A 242 -27.76 5.64 -28.58
CA LEU A 242 -26.82 6.43 -29.41
C LEU A 242 -25.83 7.20 -28.56
N LEU A 243 -26.24 7.64 -27.36
CA LEU A 243 -25.38 8.38 -26.45
C LEU A 243 -24.24 7.48 -25.93
N GLU A 244 -24.58 6.26 -25.50
CA GLU A 244 -23.62 5.25 -25.03
C GLU A 244 -22.65 4.85 -26.15
N ASN A 245 -23.16 4.66 -27.38
CA ASN A 245 -22.31 4.36 -28.53
C ASN A 245 -21.33 5.51 -28.82
N TYR A 246 -21.81 6.75 -28.80
CA TYR A 246 -20.99 7.93 -29.05
C TYR A 246 -19.87 8.07 -27.99
N TRP A 247 -20.19 7.85 -26.71
CA TRP A 247 -19.19 7.85 -25.64
C TRP A 247 -18.15 6.73 -25.80
N SER A 248 -18.60 5.53 -26.19
CA SER A 248 -17.70 4.40 -26.48
C SER A 248 -16.73 4.73 -27.61
N GLU A 249 -17.22 5.33 -28.70
CA GLU A 249 -16.39 5.77 -29.82
C GLU A 249 -15.38 6.85 -29.42
N ILE A 250 -15.78 7.83 -28.60
CA ILE A 250 -14.86 8.85 -28.08
C ILE A 250 -13.75 8.19 -27.26
N LYS A 251 -14.12 7.32 -26.31
CA LYS A 251 -13.15 6.61 -25.46
C LYS A 251 -12.18 5.79 -26.31
N HIS A 252 -12.70 5.07 -27.30
CA HIS A 252 -11.89 4.29 -28.22
C HIS A 252 -10.91 5.17 -29.02
N LYS A 253 -11.37 6.29 -29.57
CA LYS A 253 -10.53 7.24 -30.32
C LYS A 253 -9.44 7.86 -29.45
N ILE A 254 -9.73 8.15 -28.18
CA ILE A 254 -8.74 8.67 -27.23
C ILE A 254 -7.68 7.60 -26.94
N ASN A 255 -8.12 6.38 -26.61
CA ASN A 255 -7.22 5.26 -26.34
C ASN A 255 -6.27 4.94 -27.51
N LEU A 256 -6.72 5.13 -28.75
CA LEU A 256 -5.87 4.93 -29.94
C LEU A 256 -4.86 6.06 -30.16
N LYS A 257 -5.14 7.29 -29.70
CA LYS A 257 -4.31 8.47 -29.95
C LYS A 257 -3.27 8.71 -28.86
N VAL A 258 -3.59 8.37 -27.63
CA VAL A 258 -2.71 8.66 -26.50
C VAL A 258 -1.64 7.57 -26.39
N LYS A 259 -0.37 7.97 -26.39
CA LYS A 259 0.73 7.06 -26.03
C LYS A 259 0.50 6.62 -24.59
N GLN A 260 0.53 5.32 -24.36
CA GLN A 260 0.28 4.75 -23.04
C GLN A 260 1.30 5.32 -22.04
N THR A 261 0.81 6.11 -21.07
CA THR A 261 1.58 6.50 -19.89
C THR A 261 1.47 5.40 -18.82
N ASP A 262 0.47 4.53 -18.93
CA ASP A 262 0.20 3.38 -18.07
C ASP A 262 1.17 2.19 -18.22
N GLU A 263 2.37 2.38 -18.80
CA GLU A 263 3.38 1.30 -18.86
C GLU A 263 3.99 0.94 -17.50
N GLU A 264 3.61 1.60 -16.39
CA GLU A 264 3.94 1.13 -15.05
C GLU A 264 2.76 0.46 -14.32
N SER A 265 2.87 -0.87 -14.30
CA SER A 265 2.46 -1.80 -13.23
C SER A 265 1.03 -2.36 -13.21
N GLU A 266 0.84 -3.49 -13.91
CA GLU A 266 0.36 -4.71 -13.24
C GLU A 266 1.50 -5.47 -12.54
N TYR A 267 2.75 -5.22 -12.96
CA TYR A 267 3.95 -5.83 -12.38
C TYR A 267 4.79 -4.80 -11.66
N VAL A 268 4.94 -4.96 -10.35
CA VAL A 268 5.95 -4.23 -9.60
C VAL A 268 7.31 -4.78 -10.01
N VAL A 269 8.10 -3.99 -10.73
CA VAL A 269 9.50 -4.33 -11.02
C VAL A 269 10.27 -4.25 -9.70
N PHE A 270 10.77 -5.39 -9.24
CA PHE A 270 11.62 -5.46 -8.05
C PHE A 270 12.88 -4.64 -8.27
N SER A 271 12.93 -3.45 -7.67
CA SER A 271 14.13 -2.62 -7.64
C SER A 271 15.00 -2.96 -6.41
N LEU A 272 16.32 -2.78 -6.54
CA LEU A 272 17.28 -2.97 -5.46
C LEU A 272 16.98 -2.12 -4.23
N THR A 273 16.27 -1.00 -4.41
CA THR A 273 15.82 -0.12 -3.33
C THR A 273 14.93 -0.84 -2.30
N HIS A 274 14.16 -1.85 -2.71
CA HIS A 274 13.30 -2.64 -1.83
C HIS A 274 14.09 -3.64 -0.97
N LEU A 275 15.27 -4.08 -1.43
CA LEU A 275 16.14 -5.02 -0.74
C LEU A 275 17.22 -4.35 0.11
N THR A 276 17.40 -3.03 -0.02
CA THR A 276 18.32 -2.22 0.79
C THR A 276 18.31 -2.55 2.29
N PRO A 277 17.17 -2.64 3.00
CA PRO A 277 17.17 -2.95 4.44
C PRO A 277 17.76 -4.33 4.75
N VAL A 278 17.56 -5.32 3.86
CA VAL A 278 18.12 -6.67 4.02
C VAL A 278 19.63 -6.64 3.83
N PHE A 279 20.13 -5.92 2.82
CA PHE A 279 21.57 -5.75 2.62
C PHE A 279 22.23 -4.97 3.76
N MET A 280 21.58 -3.93 4.28
CA MET A 280 22.05 -3.18 5.45
C MET A 280 22.17 -4.09 6.68
N LEU A 281 21.18 -4.93 6.93
CA LEU A 281 21.21 -5.90 8.03
C LEU A 281 22.35 -6.92 7.86
N LEU A 282 22.59 -7.40 6.64
CA LEU A 282 23.69 -8.31 6.33
C LEU A 282 25.06 -7.66 6.59
N VAL A 283 25.28 -6.45 6.08
CA VAL A 283 26.53 -5.69 6.30
C VAL A 283 26.76 -5.44 7.78
N PHE A 284 25.72 -5.01 8.50
CA PHE A 284 25.79 -4.82 9.95
C PHE A 284 26.13 -6.12 10.70
N GLY A 285 25.53 -7.24 10.28
CA GLY A 285 25.86 -8.56 10.81
C GLY A 285 27.33 -8.95 10.61
N TYR A 286 27.90 -8.71 9.43
CA TYR A 286 29.32 -8.96 9.17
C TYR A 286 30.24 -8.08 10.01
N VAL A 287 29.89 -6.80 10.21
CA VAL A 287 30.67 -5.89 11.07
C VAL A 287 30.68 -6.41 12.51
N ILE A 288 29.52 -6.77 13.08
CA ILE A 288 29.44 -7.32 14.43
C ILE A 288 30.23 -8.62 14.55
N SER A 289 30.08 -9.54 13.59
CA SER A 289 30.79 -10.82 13.60
C SER A 289 32.31 -10.62 13.58
N THR A 290 32.79 -9.68 12.76
CA THR A 290 34.22 -9.35 12.67
C THR A 290 34.73 -8.76 14.00
N ILE A 291 33.96 -7.86 14.63
CA ILE A 291 34.31 -7.28 15.93
C ILE A 291 34.39 -8.36 17.02
N LEU A 292 33.38 -9.23 17.11
CA LEU A 292 33.37 -10.32 18.09
C LEU A 292 34.55 -11.27 17.90
N PHE A 293 34.86 -11.63 16.65
CA PHE A 293 36.01 -12.48 16.33
C PHE A 293 37.34 -11.83 16.76
N LEU A 294 37.51 -10.52 16.51
CA LEU A 294 38.68 -9.78 16.96
C LEU A 294 38.78 -9.73 18.50
N CYS A 295 37.66 -9.51 19.19
CA CYS A 295 37.62 -9.54 20.66
C CYS A 295 37.99 -10.91 21.22
N GLU A 296 37.48 -12.00 20.64
CA GLU A 296 37.85 -13.36 21.02
C GLU A 296 39.34 -13.63 20.79
N LEU A 297 39.88 -13.17 19.66
CA LEU A 297 41.29 -13.33 19.33
C LEU A 297 42.21 -12.58 20.30
N VAL A 298 41.87 -11.32 20.65
CA VAL A 298 42.61 -10.55 21.65
C VAL A 298 42.55 -11.23 23.01
N ARG A 299 41.37 -11.69 23.43
CA ARG A 299 41.21 -12.41 24.71
C ARG A 299 42.03 -13.69 24.72
N PHE A 300 42.03 -14.45 23.62
CA PHE A 300 42.80 -15.67 23.49
C PHE A 300 44.31 -15.41 23.57
N ILE A 301 44.81 -14.38 22.89
CA ILE A 301 46.22 -13.97 22.94
C ILE A 301 46.61 -13.49 24.34
N ALA A 302 45.78 -12.69 24.99
CA ALA A 302 46.02 -12.19 26.35
C ALA A 302 46.06 -13.34 27.37
N TYR A 303 45.13 -14.29 27.28
CA TYR A 303 45.12 -15.48 28.14
C TYR A 303 46.37 -16.34 27.94
N ARG A 304 46.80 -16.55 26.69
CA ARG A 304 48.01 -17.32 26.37
C ARG A 304 49.29 -16.64 26.86
N ARG A 305 49.33 -15.30 26.92
CA ARG A 305 50.46 -14.53 27.47
C ARG A 305 50.53 -14.56 29.01
N LEU A 306 49.40 -14.74 29.69
CA LEU A 306 49.32 -14.86 31.16
C LEU A 306 49.62 -16.28 31.67
N SER A 307 49.58 -17.28 30.80
CA SER A 307 49.87 -18.69 31.12
C SER A 307 51.32 -19.12 30.85
N VAL A 308 52.20 -18.19 30.48
CA VAL A 308 53.66 -18.38 30.31
C VAL A 308 54.35 -17.57 31.38
#